data_AF-A0A356K348-F1
#
_entry.id   AF-A0A356K348-F1
#
_cell.length_a   1.000
_cell.length_b   1.000
_cell.length_c   1.000
_cell.angle_alpha   90.00
_cell.angle_beta   90.00
_cell.angle_gamma   90.00
#
_symmetry.space_group_name_H-M   'P 1'
#
loop_
_entity.id
_entity.type
_entity.pdbx_description
1 polymer ?
#
loop_
_entity_poly.entity_id
_entity_poly.type
_entity_poly.pdbx_seq_one_letter_code
_entity_poly.pdbx_strand_id
1 'polypeptide(L)'
;MKDSVDTMLFLEYMKACGFNIEDYSSILEILSNVTLSMSKYLRGYDTYILNSGVNYKDLRSFNLKGANGYIKDKEIYIPSTVENDKYFNRKNKYYYEHPLIDGFDVLIGCGLSNEVFELPMKPFFIGACVDTNDENKEHIFKLYRELANEMGYVYFQDKASILNKEMCLVRHIK
;
A
#
# COMPACT_ATOMS: atom_id res chain seq x y z
N MET A 1 -14.30 12.79 2.63
CA MET A 1 -15.23 11.67 2.84
C MET A 1 -15.44 10.82 1.57
N LYS A 2 -15.17 11.36 0.37
CA LYS A 2 -15.16 10.62 -0.90
C LYS A 2 -14.04 9.55 -0.93
N ASP A 3 -12.86 9.92 -0.44
CA ASP A 3 -11.64 9.13 -0.57
C ASP A 3 -11.57 7.88 0.34
N SER A 4 -12.38 7.80 1.42
CA SER A 4 -12.41 6.61 2.28
C SER A 4 -13.21 5.46 1.65
N VAL A 5 -14.20 5.78 0.83
CA VAL A 5 -15.03 4.79 0.11
C VAL A 5 -14.19 4.10 -0.95
N ASP A 6 -13.35 4.84 -1.65
CA ASP A 6 -12.49 4.32 -2.72
C ASP A 6 -11.48 3.30 -2.19
N THR A 7 -10.84 3.59 -1.05
CA THR A 7 -9.93 2.65 -0.36
C THR A 7 -10.65 1.36 0.03
N MET A 8 -11.87 1.46 0.57
CA MET A 8 -12.65 0.30 0.98
C MET A 8 -13.08 -0.53 -0.23
N LEU A 9 -13.56 0.12 -1.29
CA LEU A 9 -13.94 -0.52 -2.54
C LEU A 9 -12.74 -1.26 -3.17
N PHE A 10 -11.58 -0.62 -3.18
CA PHE A 10 -10.36 -1.23 -3.70
C PHE A 10 -9.93 -2.45 -2.88
N LEU A 11 -10.03 -2.39 -1.55
CA LEU A 11 -9.74 -3.53 -0.69
C LEU A 11 -10.68 -4.71 -0.95
N GLU A 12 -11.98 -4.47 -1.17
CA GLU A 12 -12.93 -5.53 -1.55
C GLU A 12 -12.60 -6.12 -2.93
N TYR A 13 -12.21 -5.28 -3.89
CA TYR A 13 -11.72 -5.76 -5.18
C TYR A 13 -10.45 -6.61 -5.06
N MET A 14 -9.48 -6.20 -4.23
CA MET A 14 -8.29 -7.01 -3.93
C MET A 14 -8.66 -8.39 -3.37
N LYS A 15 -9.63 -8.46 -2.45
CA LYS A 15 -10.12 -9.73 -1.90
C LYS A 15 -10.74 -10.62 -2.99
N ALA A 16 -11.54 -10.04 -3.88
CA ALA A 16 -12.11 -10.76 -5.03
C ALA A 16 -11.03 -11.29 -5.98
N CYS A 17 -9.88 -10.61 -6.07
CA CYS A 17 -8.69 -11.06 -6.80
C CYS A 17 -7.77 -12.01 -5.98
N GLY A 18 -8.24 -12.52 -4.84
CA GLY A 18 -7.59 -13.54 -4.05
C GLY A 18 -6.62 -13.03 -2.98
N PHE A 19 -6.77 -11.77 -2.52
CA PHE A 19 -6.17 -11.33 -1.26
C PHE A 19 -6.99 -11.88 -0.09
N ASN A 20 -6.52 -12.95 0.54
CA ASN A 20 -7.06 -13.41 1.82
C ASN A 20 -6.13 -12.96 2.95
N ILE A 21 -6.64 -12.14 3.86
CA ILE A 21 -5.82 -11.56 4.92
C ILE A 21 -5.32 -12.61 5.93
N GLU A 22 -6.09 -13.68 6.13
CA GLU A 22 -5.73 -14.76 7.06
C GLU A 22 -4.49 -15.55 6.62
N ASP A 23 -4.08 -15.42 5.35
CA ASP A 23 -2.87 -16.05 4.82
C ASP A 23 -1.58 -15.31 5.24
N TYR A 24 -1.69 -14.14 5.88
CA TYR A 24 -0.58 -13.25 6.18
C TYR A 24 -0.61 -12.80 7.64
N SER A 25 0.52 -12.95 8.34
CA SER A 25 0.66 -12.51 9.73
C SER A 25 1.04 -11.03 9.84
N SER A 26 1.77 -10.50 8.86
CA SER A 26 2.27 -9.12 8.82
C SER A 26 2.18 -8.50 7.42
N ILE A 27 1.64 -7.29 7.33
CA ILE A 27 1.30 -6.60 6.07
C ILE A 27 2.03 -5.26 6.00
N LEU A 28 2.81 -5.06 4.94
CA LEU A 28 3.36 -3.75 4.60
C LEU A 28 2.45 -3.05 3.59
N GLU A 29 1.83 -1.96 4.00
CA GLU A 29 1.07 -1.09 3.11
C GLU A 29 1.96 0.05 2.60
N ILE A 30 2.10 0.12 1.28
CA ILE A 30 2.86 1.17 0.60
C ILE A 30 1.92 2.06 -0.23
N LEU A 31 2.46 3.17 -0.72
CA LEU A 31 1.79 4.09 -1.68
C LEU A 31 0.51 4.74 -1.19
N SER A 32 0.17 4.55 0.09
CA SER A 32 -1.07 5.02 0.69
C SER A 32 -0.77 6.09 1.73
N ASN A 33 -1.50 7.20 1.68
CA ASN A 33 -1.48 8.19 2.76
C ASN A 33 -2.22 7.62 3.97
N VAL A 34 -1.83 8.03 5.18
CA VAL A 34 -2.43 7.51 6.43
C VAL A 34 -3.96 7.70 6.45
N THR A 35 -4.44 8.87 6.01
CA THR A 35 -5.87 9.18 5.96
C THR A 35 -6.65 8.34 4.95
N LEU A 36 -5.97 7.74 3.97
CA LEU A 36 -6.53 6.92 2.89
C LEU A 36 -6.12 5.44 3.00
N SER A 37 -5.54 5.07 4.14
CA SER A 37 -4.93 3.76 4.29
C SER A 37 -5.96 2.63 4.39
N MET A 38 -5.68 1.52 3.73
CA MET A 38 -6.44 0.26 3.83
C MET A 38 -6.34 -0.35 5.23
N SER A 39 -5.22 -0.14 5.92
CA SER A 39 -4.97 -0.58 7.29
C SER A 39 -6.07 -0.14 8.28
N LYS A 40 -6.78 0.96 8.00
CA LYS A 40 -7.95 1.38 8.79
C LYS A 40 -9.10 0.36 8.79
N TYR A 41 -9.20 -0.44 7.72
CA TYR A 41 -10.20 -1.49 7.51
C TYR A 41 -9.68 -2.89 7.85
N LEU A 42 -8.36 -3.03 8.06
CA LEU A 42 -7.69 -4.27 8.43
C LEU A 42 -7.39 -4.32 9.94
N ARG A 43 -8.28 -3.74 10.76
CA ARG A 43 -8.09 -3.68 12.22
C ARG A 43 -8.03 -5.09 12.82
N GLY A 44 -7.03 -5.32 13.67
CA GLY A 44 -6.78 -6.61 14.31
C GLY A 44 -5.64 -7.40 13.68
N TYR A 45 -5.19 -7.01 12.48
CA TYR A 45 -4.01 -7.57 11.81
C TYR A 45 -2.79 -6.68 12.02
N ASP A 46 -1.59 -7.25 11.91
CA ASP A 46 -0.35 -6.48 12.01
C ASP A 46 -0.07 -5.77 10.69
N THR A 47 -0.50 -4.51 10.61
CA THR A 47 -0.31 -3.67 9.42
C THR A 47 0.70 -2.56 9.70
N TYR A 48 1.52 -2.24 8.71
CA TYR A 48 2.50 -1.18 8.78
C TYR A 48 2.46 -0.31 7.52
N ILE A 49 2.32 1.01 7.67
CA ILE A 49 2.25 1.94 6.53
C ILE A 49 3.63 2.53 6.25
N LEU A 50 4.11 2.45 5.02
CA LEU A 50 5.36 3.08 4.59
C LEU A 50 5.08 4.02 3.42
N ASN A 51 5.29 5.32 3.62
CA ASN A 51 5.12 6.34 2.59
C ASN A 51 5.96 7.58 2.93
N SER A 52 6.58 8.22 1.93
CA SER A 52 7.40 9.42 2.11
C SER A 52 6.59 10.63 2.63
N GLY A 53 5.26 10.57 2.56
CA GLY A 53 4.32 11.56 3.07
C GLY A 53 3.63 11.20 4.39
N VAL A 54 4.09 10.19 5.14
CA VAL A 54 3.44 9.81 6.41
C VAL A 54 3.46 10.97 7.41
N ASN A 55 2.27 11.33 7.89
CA ASN A 55 2.07 12.25 9.01
C ASN A 55 1.90 11.46 10.31
N TYR A 56 2.85 11.59 11.24
CA TYR A 56 2.83 10.86 12.51
C TYR A 56 1.69 11.26 13.46
N LYS A 57 1.11 12.45 13.29
CA LYS A 57 -0.11 12.83 14.04
C LYS A 57 -1.30 11.98 13.59
N ASP A 58 -1.41 11.72 12.29
CA ASP A 58 -2.49 10.91 11.73
C ASP A 58 -2.32 9.44 12.11
N LEU A 59 -1.08 8.89 12.09
CA LEU A 59 -0.84 7.53 12.56
C LEU A 59 -1.33 7.33 14.01
N ARG A 60 -1.04 8.31 14.88
CA ARG A 60 -1.50 8.28 16.27
C ARG A 60 -3.02 8.43 16.39
N SER A 61 -3.65 9.30 15.61
CA SER A 61 -5.10 9.51 15.70
C SER A 61 -5.90 8.30 15.24
N PHE A 62 -5.39 7.56 14.25
CA PHE A 62 -6.01 6.33 13.75
C PHE A 62 -5.51 5.06 14.44
N ASN A 63 -4.55 5.16 15.37
CA ASN A 63 -3.88 4.04 16.05
C ASN A 63 -3.28 3.03 15.06
N LEU A 64 -2.54 3.53 14.06
CA LEU A 64 -1.86 2.76 13.02
C LEU A 64 -0.35 2.79 13.23
N LYS A 65 0.35 1.73 12.80
CA LYS A 65 1.81 1.70 12.73
C LYS A 65 2.26 2.15 11.33
N GLY A 66 3.40 2.82 11.25
CA GLY A 66 3.98 3.21 9.97
C GLY A 66 5.18 4.12 10.11
N ALA A 67 5.84 4.45 9.00
CA ALA A 67 6.95 5.39 8.94
C ALA A 67 6.89 6.29 7.72
N ASN A 68 7.40 7.51 7.92
CA ASN A 68 7.89 8.32 6.82
C ASN A 68 9.19 7.70 6.30
N GLY A 69 9.07 7.01 5.17
CA GLY A 69 10.14 6.28 4.52
C GLY A 69 9.69 5.75 3.16
N TYR A 70 10.58 5.07 2.47
CA TYR A 70 10.36 4.54 1.13
C TYR A 70 11.13 3.23 0.96
N ILE A 71 10.84 2.51 -0.12
CA ILE A 71 11.61 1.32 -0.50
C ILE A 71 12.73 1.76 -1.43
N LYS A 72 13.94 1.29 -1.13
CA LYS A 72 15.11 1.50 -1.98
C LYS A 72 15.99 0.26 -1.94
N ASP A 73 16.47 -0.18 -3.10
CA ASP A 73 17.34 -1.35 -3.21
C ASP A 73 16.69 -2.61 -2.57
N LYS A 74 15.36 -2.75 -2.71
CA LYS A 74 14.52 -3.80 -2.09
C LYS A 74 14.42 -3.78 -0.57
N GLU A 75 14.93 -2.74 0.10
CA GLU A 75 14.90 -2.58 1.56
C GLU A 75 14.06 -1.38 1.99
N ILE A 76 13.65 -1.36 3.27
CA ILE A 76 12.98 -0.20 3.85
C ILE A 76 14.01 0.84 4.26
N TYR A 77 13.88 2.05 3.71
CA TYR A 77 14.71 3.19 4.06
C TYR A 77 13.89 4.25 4.81
N ILE A 78 14.37 4.64 5.99
CA ILE A 78 13.81 5.72 6.80
C ILE A 78 14.86 6.83 6.89
N PRO A 79 14.64 7.99 6.23
CA PRO A 79 15.62 9.07 6.25
C PRO A 79 15.79 9.62 7.68
N SER A 80 17.02 9.99 8.04
CA SER A 80 17.25 10.75 9.28
C SER A 80 16.69 12.17 9.11
N THR A 81 15.62 12.45 9.85
CA THR A 81 14.96 13.75 9.89
C THR A 81 14.57 14.02 11.34
N VAL A 82 14.42 15.30 11.71
CA VAL A 82 13.99 15.67 13.07
C VAL A 82 12.67 14.97 13.47
N GLU A 83 11.78 14.73 12.51
CA GLU A 83 10.51 14.06 12.77
C GLU A 83 10.69 12.55 12.97
N ASN A 84 11.43 11.88 12.08
CA ASN A 84 11.73 10.46 12.19
C ASN A 84 12.54 10.16 13.47
N ASP A 85 13.60 10.92 13.72
CA ASP A 85 14.47 10.72 14.89
C ASP A 85 13.70 10.86 16.20
N LYS A 86 12.71 11.76 16.27
CA LYS A 86 11.80 11.89 17.42
C LYS A 86 10.84 10.71 17.52
N TYR A 87 10.30 10.25 16.40
CA TYR A 87 9.32 9.18 16.38
C TYR A 87 9.93 7.83 16.77
N PHE A 88 11.13 7.53 16.25
CA PHE A 88 11.92 6.33 16.54
C PHE A 88 12.79 6.45 17.79
N ASN A 89 12.67 7.51 18.58
CA ASN A 89 13.39 7.61 19.84
C ASN A 89 12.86 6.56 20.83
N ARG A 90 13.73 5.76 21.44
CA ARG A 90 13.35 4.77 22.48
C ARG A 90 12.58 5.36 23.67
N LYS A 91 12.71 6.66 23.92
CA LYS A 91 11.95 7.38 24.97
C LYS A 91 10.53 7.76 24.53
N ASN A 92 10.19 7.58 23.26
CA ASN A 92 8.85 7.81 22.74
C ASN A 92 7.92 6.68 23.19
N LYS A 93 6.79 7.02 23.81
CA LYS A 93 5.79 6.03 24.24
C LYS A 93 5.16 5.24 23.09
N TYR A 94 5.30 5.74 21.86
CA TYR A 94 4.87 5.08 20.63
C TYR A 94 6.05 4.49 19.85
N TYR A 95 7.18 4.24 20.51
CA TYR A 95 8.36 3.65 19.88
C TYR A 95 8.04 2.28 19.27
N TYR A 96 8.64 2.03 18.11
CA TYR A 96 8.71 0.74 17.44
C TYR A 96 10.10 0.63 16.81
N GLU A 97 10.58 -0.60 16.67
CA GLU A 97 11.88 -0.85 16.03
C GLU A 97 11.83 -0.50 14.55
N HIS A 98 12.99 -0.19 13.96
CA HIS A 98 13.06 0.04 12.51
C HIS A 98 12.55 -1.22 11.78
N PRO A 99 11.50 -1.08 10.95
CA PRO A 99 10.95 -2.22 10.23
C PRO A 99 11.97 -2.73 9.21
N LEU A 100 12.09 -4.05 9.11
CA LEU A 100 12.83 -4.71 8.05
C LEU A 100 11.83 -5.28 7.04
N ILE A 101 12.15 -5.22 5.75
CA ILE A 101 11.27 -5.71 4.68
C ILE A 101 10.97 -7.21 4.85
N ASP A 102 11.90 -7.95 5.44
CA ASP A 102 11.77 -9.38 5.70
C ASP A 102 10.72 -9.72 6.76
N GLY A 103 10.38 -8.78 7.65
CA GLY A 103 9.36 -8.95 8.68
C GLY A 103 7.91 -8.88 8.18
N PHE A 104 7.69 -8.68 6.87
CA PHE A 104 6.37 -8.62 6.25
C PHE A 104 6.15 -9.79 5.30
N ASP A 105 4.97 -10.41 5.38
CA ASP A 105 4.61 -11.57 4.55
C ASP A 105 4.05 -11.16 3.19
N VAL A 106 3.44 -9.97 3.13
CA VAL A 106 2.79 -9.43 1.94
C VAL A 106 2.93 -7.91 1.89
N LEU A 107 3.03 -7.40 0.67
CA LEU A 107 2.99 -5.98 0.38
C LEU A 107 1.66 -5.61 -0.27
N ILE A 108 1.02 -4.55 0.18
CA ILE A 108 -0.21 -4.04 -0.43
C ILE A 108 -0.06 -2.56 -0.78
N GLY A 109 -0.80 -2.08 -1.79
CA GLY A 109 -0.77 -0.66 -2.11
C GLY A 109 -1.89 -0.23 -3.05
N CYS A 110 -2.38 0.99 -2.84
CA CYS A 110 -3.36 1.63 -3.71
C CYS A 110 -2.78 2.96 -4.22
N GLY A 111 -2.28 2.97 -5.44
CA GLY A 111 -1.58 4.10 -6.03
C GLY A 111 -0.40 3.66 -6.89
N LEU A 112 0.08 4.54 -7.77
CA LEU A 112 1.13 4.21 -8.74
C LEU A 112 2.47 4.80 -8.31
N SER A 113 3.55 4.00 -8.35
CA SER A 113 4.92 4.48 -8.17
C SER A 113 5.90 3.62 -8.99
N ASN A 114 6.96 4.25 -9.50
CA ASN A 114 8.07 3.54 -10.10
C ASN A 114 8.87 2.72 -9.06
N GLU A 115 8.70 3.02 -7.77
CA GLU A 115 9.29 2.24 -6.68
C GLU A 115 8.73 0.82 -6.60
N VAL A 116 7.61 0.52 -7.29
CA VAL A 116 7.03 -0.83 -7.36
C VAL A 116 7.97 -1.82 -8.06
N PHE A 117 8.84 -1.34 -8.95
CA PHE A 117 9.87 -2.17 -9.60
C PHE A 117 11.02 -2.55 -8.65
N GLU A 118 11.19 -1.81 -7.55
CA GLU A 118 12.21 -2.08 -6.55
C GLU A 118 11.71 -2.96 -5.40
N LEU A 119 10.49 -3.50 -5.50
CA LEU A 119 9.94 -4.35 -4.44
C LEU A 119 10.67 -5.70 -4.36
N PRO A 120 10.77 -6.28 -3.14
CA PRO A 120 11.26 -7.65 -2.99
C PRO A 120 10.34 -8.64 -3.72
N MET A 121 10.90 -9.80 -4.11
CA MET A 121 10.10 -10.91 -4.66
C MET A 121 9.31 -11.60 -3.54
N LYS A 122 8.24 -10.95 -3.11
CA LYS A 122 7.28 -11.44 -2.11
C LYS A 122 5.87 -11.39 -2.67
N PRO A 123 4.88 -12.05 -2.03
CA PRO A 123 3.48 -11.81 -2.34
C PRO A 123 3.19 -10.31 -2.27
N PHE A 124 2.52 -9.76 -3.27
CA PHE A 124 2.01 -8.40 -3.17
C PHE A 124 0.74 -8.22 -3.99
N PHE A 125 -0.01 -7.17 -3.63
CA PHE A 125 -1.27 -6.76 -4.23
C PHE A 125 -1.26 -5.24 -4.36
N ILE A 126 -0.90 -4.73 -5.54
CA ILE A 126 -0.79 -3.29 -5.78
C ILE A 126 -1.60 -2.91 -7.01
N GLY A 127 -2.37 -1.83 -6.90
CA GLY A 127 -3.20 -1.38 -7.99
C GLY A 127 -3.78 0.00 -7.75
N ALA A 128 -4.85 0.32 -8.46
CA ALA A 128 -5.51 1.61 -8.35
C ALA A 128 -7.03 1.48 -8.47
N CYS A 129 -7.71 2.38 -7.76
CA CYS A 129 -9.14 2.68 -7.91
C CYS A 129 -9.26 4.08 -8.53
N VAL A 130 -9.80 4.16 -9.73
CA VAL A 130 -9.79 5.38 -10.57
C VAL A 130 -11.22 5.75 -10.92
N ASP A 131 -11.54 7.05 -10.92
CA ASP A 131 -12.83 7.53 -11.41
C ASP A 131 -13.03 7.11 -12.88
N THR A 132 -14.20 6.58 -13.24
CA THR A 132 -14.53 6.15 -14.62
C THR A 132 -14.32 7.28 -15.64
N ASN A 133 -14.52 8.52 -15.21
CA ASN A 133 -14.40 9.72 -16.04
C ASN A 133 -13.01 10.39 -15.95
N ASP A 134 -12.04 9.79 -15.26
CA ASP A 134 -10.68 10.31 -15.20
C ASP A 134 -10.01 10.18 -16.58
N GLU A 135 -9.55 11.30 -17.13
CA GLU A 135 -8.91 11.37 -18.45
C GLU A 135 -7.61 10.55 -18.52
N ASN A 136 -6.95 10.32 -17.39
CA ASN A 136 -5.70 9.57 -17.30
C ASN A 136 -5.88 8.08 -17.02
N LYS A 137 -7.13 7.62 -16.81
CA LYS A 137 -7.43 6.24 -16.41
C LYS A 137 -6.78 5.19 -17.32
N GLU A 138 -6.90 5.34 -18.64
CA GLU A 138 -6.31 4.39 -19.59
C GLU A 138 -4.78 4.37 -19.53
N HIS A 139 -4.15 5.52 -19.26
CA HIS A 139 -2.71 5.60 -19.05
C HIS A 139 -2.30 4.86 -17.78
N ILE A 140 -3.00 5.08 -16.65
CA ILE A 140 -2.76 4.38 -15.38
C ILE A 140 -2.87 2.86 -15.59
N PHE A 141 -3.92 2.39 -16.24
CA PHE A 141 -4.11 0.96 -16.51
C PHE A 141 -3.06 0.38 -17.46
N LYS A 142 -2.56 1.16 -18.43
CA LYS A 142 -1.43 0.76 -19.28
C LYS A 142 -0.17 0.53 -18.44
N LEU A 143 0.16 1.44 -17.52
CA LEU A 143 1.34 1.32 -16.66
C LEU A 143 1.30 0.05 -15.79
N TYR A 144 0.15 -0.29 -15.21
CA TYR A 144 0.02 -1.53 -14.44
C TYR A 144 0.13 -2.79 -15.29
N ARG A 145 -0.37 -2.78 -16.54
CA ARG A 145 -0.14 -3.89 -17.47
C ARG A 145 1.33 -4.05 -17.83
N GLU A 146 2.03 -2.94 -18.05
CA GLU A 146 3.47 -2.93 -18.37
C GLU A 146 4.27 -3.46 -17.18
N LEU A 147 4.02 -2.97 -15.97
CA LEU A 147 4.59 -3.47 -14.72
C LEU A 147 4.38 -4.98 -14.56
N ALA A 148 3.16 -5.48 -14.78
CA ALA A 148 2.87 -6.89 -14.68
C ALA A 148 3.66 -7.73 -15.70
N ASN A 149 3.76 -7.26 -16.94
CA ASN A 149 4.52 -7.94 -17.99
C ASN A 149 6.02 -7.96 -17.70
N GLU A 150 6.60 -6.84 -17.26
CA GLU A 150 8.04 -6.72 -16.99
C GLU A 150 8.49 -7.60 -15.82
N MET A 151 7.63 -7.72 -14.79
CA MET A 151 7.96 -8.47 -13.58
C MET A 151 7.44 -9.91 -13.57
N GLY A 152 6.70 -10.34 -14.60
CA GLY A 152 6.13 -11.68 -14.69
C GLY A 152 4.94 -11.91 -13.75
N TYR A 153 4.16 -10.87 -13.48
CA TYR A 153 3.03 -10.87 -12.56
C TYR A 153 1.69 -10.91 -13.29
N VAL A 154 0.63 -11.18 -12.54
CA VAL A 154 -0.73 -11.25 -13.09
C VAL A 154 -1.44 -9.93 -12.92
N TYR A 155 -2.10 -9.50 -14.00
CA TYR A 155 -2.89 -8.27 -14.07
C TYR A 155 -4.38 -8.59 -14.09
N PHE A 156 -5.14 -7.90 -13.24
CA PHE A 156 -6.60 -7.93 -13.19
C PHE A 156 -7.14 -6.53 -13.47
N GLN A 157 -8.24 -6.44 -14.20
CA GLN A 157 -8.95 -5.18 -14.41
C GLN A 157 -10.46 -5.41 -14.34
N ASP A 158 -11.13 -4.60 -13.54
CA ASP A 158 -12.58 -4.47 -13.55
C ASP A 158 -12.97 -3.19 -14.27
N LYS A 159 -13.60 -3.37 -15.44
CA LYS A 159 -14.18 -2.30 -16.23
C LYS A 159 -15.66 -2.06 -15.91
N ALA A 160 -16.27 -2.91 -15.09
CA ALA A 160 -17.63 -2.69 -14.61
C ALA A 160 -17.59 -1.52 -13.62
N SER A 161 -18.15 -0.39 -14.03
CA SER A 161 -18.26 0.79 -13.18
C SER A 161 -19.11 0.48 -11.96
N ILE A 162 -18.48 0.36 -10.80
CA ILE A 162 -19.15 0.34 -9.50
C ILE A 162 -18.91 1.70 -8.85
N LEU A 163 -19.98 2.42 -8.52
CA LEU A 163 -19.91 3.78 -7.94
C LEU A 163 -19.08 4.77 -8.80
N ASN A 164 -19.11 4.64 -10.13
CA ASN A 164 -18.28 5.43 -11.06
C ASN A 164 -16.77 5.21 -10.88
N LYS A 165 -16.37 3.99 -10.49
CA LYS A 165 -14.97 3.58 -10.34
C LYS A 165 -14.65 2.40 -11.24
N GLU A 166 -13.44 2.43 -11.78
CA GLU A 166 -12.80 1.29 -12.42
C GLU A 166 -11.51 0.97 -11.66
N MET A 167 -11.17 -0.32 -11.62
CA MET A 167 -10.09 -0.80 -10.77
C MET A 167 -9.15 -1.71 -11.55
N CYS A 168 -7.86 -1.65 -11.19
CA CYS A 168 -6.87 -2.60 -11.68
C CYS A 168 -5.98 -3.07 -10.53
N LEU A 169 -5.41 -4.26 -10.68
CA LEU A 169 -4.56 -4.87 -9.67
C LEU A 169 -3.46 -5.69 -10.35
N VAL A 170 -2.24 -5.56 -9.85
CA VAL A 170 -1.11 -6.43 -10.15
C VAL A 170 -0.80 -7.27 -8.92
N ARG A 171 -0.57 -8.56 -9.16
CA ARG A 171 -0.27 -9.54 -8.12
C ARG A 171 0.84 -10.49 -8.56
N HIS A 172 1.80 -10.72 -7.68
CA HIS A 172 2.74 -11.83 -7.81
C HIS A 172 2.10 -13.17 -7.41
N ILE A 173 2.19 -14.17 -8.30
CA ILE A 173 1.81 -15.55 -8.01
C ILE A 173 3.06 -16.28 -7.50
N LYS A 174 2.97 -16.87 -6.30
CA LYS A 174 4.03 -17.71 -5.72
C LYS A 174 4.35 -18.90 -6.61
#